data_AF-A0A8S9FJE0-F1
#
_entry.id   AF-A0A8S9FJE0-F1
#
_cell.length_a   1.000
_cell.length_b   1.000
_cell.length_c   1.000
_cell.angle_alpha   90.00
_cell.angle_beta   90.00
_cell.angle_gamma   90.00
#
_symmetry.space_group_name_H-M   'P 1'
#
loop_
_entity.id
_entity.type
_entity.pdbx_description
1 polymer ?
#
loop_
_entity_poly.entity_id
_entity_poly.type
_entity_poly.pdbx_seq_one_letter_code
_entity_poly.pdbx_strand_id
1 'polypeptide(L)'
;MGSQRLSNIIVAGEFSELIGAVDRPQAWPSFLHQVGEIELGKARIDGCRLLVVTRKENRGATFIAQSVTKQGLLRSYVQIGHLPWLFEFFVNENRYL
;
A
#
# COMPACT_ATOMS: atom_id res chain seq x y z
N MET A 1 12.25 6.63 -10.41
CA MET A 1 12.30 5.36 -9.64
C MET A 1 13.01 4.25 -10.43
N GLY A 2 14.20 4.52 -11.00
CA GLY A 2 14.94 3.54 -11.82
C GLY A 2 15.98 2.71 -11.06
N SER A 3 16.16 2.92 -9.76
CA SER A 3 17.29 2.35 -9.02
C SER A 3 17.05 0.95 -8.44
N GLN A 4 15.79 0.53 -8.24
CA GLN A 4 15.51 -0.72 -7.51
C GLN A 4 15.31 -1.97 -8.40
N ARG A 5 15.28 -1.83 -9.75
CA ARG A 5 15.08 -2.94 -10.72
C ARG A 5 14.09 -4.01 -10.25
N LEU A 6 12.97 -3.58 -9.66
CA LEU A 6 11.99 -4.50 -9.13
C LEU A 6 11.12 -5.04 -10.28
N SER A 7 10.91 -6.34 -10.28
CA SER A 7 9.97 -7.04 -11.16
C SER A 7 9.14 -8.00 -10.33
N ASN A 8 7.99 -8.41 -10.86
CA ASN A 8 7.07 -9.36 -10.24
C ASN A 8 6.61 -8.94 -8.84
N ILE A 9 6.20 -7.67 -8.69
CA ILE A 9 5.70 -7.13 -7.43
C ILE A 9 4.19 -7.40 -7.30
N ILE A 10 3.76 -7.75 -6.09
CA ILE A 10 2.36 -7.71 -5.68
C ILE A 10 2.16 -6.50 -4.77
N VAL A 11 1.30 -5.57 -5.19
CA VAL A 11 0.86 -4.44 -4.37
C VAL A 11 -0.48 -4.82 -3.75
N ALA A 12 -0.47 -5.07 -2.44
CA ALA A 12 -1.66 -5.44 -1.68
C ALA A 12 -2.33 -4.22 -1.03
N GLY A 13 -3.65 -4.20 -0.99
CA GLY A 13 -4.42 -3.17 -0.29
C GLY A 13 -5.82 -3.61 0.12
N GLU A 14 -6.38 -2.98 1.14
CA GLU A 14 -7.75 -3.28 1.63
C GLU A 14 -8.84 -2.63 0.76
N PHE A 15 -8.53 -1.56 0.02
CA PHE A 15 -9.54 -0.77 -0.67
C PHE A 15 -9.98 -1.42 -1.99
N SER A 16 -10.98 -2.30 -1.88
CA SER A 16 -11.46 -3.13 -2.98
C SER A 16 -12.01 -2.35 -4.17
N GLU A 17 -12.64 -1.20 -3.92
CA GLU A 17 -13.27 -0.38 -4.94
C GLU A 17 -12.23 0.35 -5.78
N LEU A 18 -11.15 0.86 -5.14
CA LEU A 18 -10.05 1.50 -5.88
C LEU A 18 -9.30 0.47 -6.74
N ILE A 19 -9.01 -0.71 -6.20
CA ILE A 19 -8.35 -1.78 -6.96
C ILE A 19 -9.28 -2.29 -8.08
N GLY A 20 -10.57 -2.50 -7.79
CA GLY A 20 -11.58 -2.90 -8.77
C GLY A 20 -11.80 -1.86 -9.86
N ALA A 21 -11.64 -0.57 -9.55
CA ALA A 21 -11.69 0.51 -10.53
C ALA A 21 -10.54 0.44 -11.54
N VAL A 22 -9.39 -0.13 -11.17
CA VAL A 22 -8.29 -0.36 -12.12
C VAL A 22 -8.68 -1.43 -13.14
N ASP A 23 -9.33 -2.52 -12.71
CA ASP A 23 -9.76 -3.60 -13.60
C ASP A 23 -11.00 -3.23 -14.42
N ARG A 24 -11.90 -2.40 -13.87
CA ARG A 24 -13.16 -1.98 -14.51
C ARG A 24 -13.41 -0.48 -14.30
N PRO A 25 -12.65 0.41 -14.98
CA PRO A 25 -12.74 1.85 -14.75
C PRO A 25 -14.15 2.43 -15.01
N GLN A 26 -14.88 1.84 -15.96
CA GLN A 26 -16.23 2.26 -16.32
C GLN A 26 -17.26 2.06 -15.21
N ALA A 27 -17.03 1.12 -14.29
CA ALA A 27 -17.92 0.89 -13.15
C ALA A 27 -17.69 1.90 -12.01
N TRP A 28 -16.56 2.62 -12.01
CA TRP A 28 -16.22 3.64 -11.02
C TRP A 28 -15.63 4.91 -11.64
N PRO A 29 -16.45 5.70 -12.37
CA PRO A 29 -15.97 6.89 -13.08
C PRO A 29 -15.34 7.96 -12.17
N SER A 30 -15.70 8.00 -10.89
CA SER A 30 -15.11 8.93 -9.91
C SER A 30 -13.62 8.66 -9.63
N PHE A 31 -13.09 7.49 -10.00
CA PHE A 31 -11.69 7.11 -9.75
C PHE A 31 -10.79 7.19 -11.00
N LEU A 32 -11.26 7.73 -12.13
CA LEU A 32 -10.51 7.70 -13.39
C LEU A 32 -9.11 8.32 -13.29
N HIS A 33 -8.98 9.42 -12.53
CA HIS A 33 -7.67 10.04 -12.31
C HIS A 33 -6.72 9.11 -11.55
N GLN A 34 -7.19 8.52 -10.44
CA GLN A 34 -6.40 7.61 -9.62
C GLN A 34 -6.03 6.33 -10.38
N VAL A 35 -6.96 5.80 -11.18
CA VAL A 35 -6.71 4.65 -12.06
C VAL A 35 -5.59 4.97 -13.05
N GLY A 36 -5.61 6.16 -13.68
CA GLY A 36 -4.56 6.60 -14.59
C GLY A 36 -3.18 6.63 -13.94
N GLU A 37 -3.07 7.21 -12.73
CA GLU A 37 -1.81 7.25 -11.97
C GLU A 37 -1.32 5.85 -11.59
N ILE A 38 -2.23 4.95 -11.17
CA ILE A 38 -1.89 3.57 -10.83
C ILE A 38 -1.40 2.80 -12.06
N GLU A 39 -2.06 2.93 -13.21
CA GLU A 39 -1.65 2.28 -14.46
C GLU A 39 -0.29 2.78 -14.95
N LEU A 40 -0.02 4.10 -14.87
CA LEU A 40 1.30 4.65 -15.16
C LEU A 40 2.38 4.10 -14.22
N GLY A 41 2.05 3.88 -12.95
CA GLY A 41 2.95 3.23 -11.99
C GLY A 41 3.20 1.77 -12.30
N LYS A 42 2.14 1.00 -12.58
CA LYS A 42 2.21 -0.43 -12.93
C LYS A 42 3.02 -0.67 -14.20
N ALA A 43 2.82 0.14 -15.25
CA ALA A 43 3.53 0.01 -16.52
C ALA A 43 5.05 0.17 -16.40
N ARG A 44 5.55 0.80 -15.32
CA ARG A 44 6.99 0.97 -15.05
C ARG A 44 7.63 -0.24 -14.37
N ILE A 45 6.84 -1.22 -13.94
CA ILE A 45 7.28 -2.37 -13.14
C ILE A 45 6.80 -3.65 -13.83
N ASP A 46 7.72 -4.38 -14.44
CA ASP A 46 7.40 -5.65 -15.10
C ASP A 46 6.78 -6.64 -14.10
N GLY A 47 5.69 -7.31 -14.49
CA GLY A 47 4.97 -8.25 -13.64
C GLY A 47 4.24 -7.66 -12.43
N CYS A 48 3.99 -6.34 -12.38
CA CYS A 48 3.25 -5.70 -11.28
C CYS A 48 1.77 -6.11 -11.25
N ARG A 49 1.29 -6.56 -10.08
CA ARG A 49 -0.11 -6.97 -9.86
C ARG A 49 -0.69 -6.28 -8.63
N LEU A 50 -1.99 -6.01 -8.67
CA LEU A 50 -2.75 -5.51 -7.52
C LEU A 50 -3.48 -6.67 -6.84
N LEU A 51 -3.53 -6.68 -5.52
CA LEU A 51 -4.24 -7.69 -4.73
C LEU A 51 -5.10 -7.03 -3.66
N VAL A 52 -6.39 -7.37 -3.64
CA VAL A 52 -7.27 -7.01 -2.52
C VAL A 52 -7.01 -7.96 -1.37
N VAL A 53 -6.74 -7.41 -0.19
CA VAL A 53 -6.51 -8.18 1.04
C VAL A 53 -7.44 -7.69 2.15
N THR A 54 -7.60 -8.49 3.21
CA THR A 54 -8.39 -8.09 4.37
C THR A 54 -7.70 -6.99 5.18
N ARG A 55 -8.48 -6.26 5.99
CA ARG A 55 -7.93 -5.28 6.96
C ARG A 55 -6.85 -5.89 7.87
N LYS A 56 -7.04 -7.15 8.27
CA LYS A 56 -6.11 -7.87 9.13
C LYS A 56 -4.77 -8.07 8.44
N GLU A 57 -4.77 -8.41 7.15
CA GLU A 57 -3.56 -8.57 6.34
C GLU A 57 -2.90 -7.21 6.03
N ASN A 58 -3.70 -6.14 5.87
CA ASN A 58 -3.23 -4.78 5.59
C ASN A 58 -3.03 -3.90 6.85
N ARG A 59 -3.02 -4.50 8.04
CA ARG A 59 -2.98 -3.79 9.34
C ARG A 59 -1.77 -2.87 9.48
N GLY A 60 -0.61 -3.28 8.95
CA GLY A 60 0.60 -2.49 8.97
C GLY A 60 0.48 -1.17 8.21
N ALA A 61 -0.06 -1.21 6.99
CA ALA A 61 -0.32 0.01 6.20
C ALA A 61 -1.35 0.91 6.89
N THR A 62 -2.38 0.30 7.51
CA THR A 62 -3.39 1.03 8.31
C THR A 62 -2.75 1.81 9.44
N PHE A 63 -1.83 1.20 10.19
CA PHE A 63 -1.16 1.87 11.30
C PHE A 63 -0.23 2.98 10.84
N ILE A 64 0.48 2.79 9.73
CA ILE A 64 1.29 3.85 9.12
C ILE A 64 0.39 5.04 8.72
N ALA A 65 -0.79 4.79 8.12
CA ALA A 65 -1.72 5.85 7.79
C ALA A 65 -2.26 6.56 9.05
N GLN A 66 -2.57 5.80 10.11
CA GLN A 66 -3.07 6.35 11.38
C GLN A 66 -2.01 7.17 12.14
N SER A 67 -0.74 6.79 12.07
CA SER A 67 0.34 7.55 12.72
C SER A 67 0.42 8.98 12.20
N VAL A 68 0.24 9.16 10.88
CA VAL A 68 0.22 10.48 10.25
C VAL A 68 -1.11 11.20 10.51
N THR A 69 -2.24 10.54 10.27
CA THR A 69 -3.57 11.17 10.27
C THR A 69 -4.15 11.44 11.65
N LYS A 70 -3.83 10.61 12.65
CA LYS A 70 -4.40 10.70 14.01
C LYS A 70 -3.39 11.12 15.07
N GLN A 71 -2.12 10.74 14.91
CA GLN A 71 -1.09 10.97 15.94
C GLN A 71 -0.18 12.16 15.61
N GLY A 72 -0.36 12.80 14.44
CA GLY A 72 0.42 13.97 14.05
C GLY A 72 1.91 13.66 13.79
N LEU A 73 2.26 12.40 13.54
CA LEU A 73 3.62 11.99 13.20
C LEU A 73 3.89 12.34 11.74
N LEU A 74 4.17 13.64 11.49
CA LEU A 74 4.30 14.24 10.15
C LEU A 74 5.48 13.71 9.33
N ARG A 75 6.45 13.05 9.96
CA ARG A 75 7.61 12.49 9.29
C ARG A 75 7.33 11.02 8.97
N SER A 76 7.40 10.66 7.70
CA SER A 76 7.15 9.28 7.28
C SER A 76 8.21 8.32 7.84
N TYR A 77 7.86 7.04 7.99
CA TYR A 77 8.82 5.98 8.29
C TYR A 77 9.95 5.88 7.24
N VAL A 78 9.75 6.45 6.05
CA VAL A 78 10.77 6.56 5.01
C VAL A 78 11.77 7.67 5.32
N GLN A 79 11.35 8.74 6.01
CA GLN A 79 12.20 9.89 6.32
C GLN A 79 13.02 9.71 7.61
N ILE A 80 12.46 9.05 8.63
CA ILE A 80 13.13 8.85 9.94
C ILE A 80 13.78 7.46 10.03
N GLY A 81 13.48 6.56 9.10
CA GLY A 81 13.83 5.15 9.21
C GLY A 81 12.82 4.37 10.05
N HIS A 82 13.22 3.19 10.49
CA HIS A 82 12.34 2.28 11.23
C HIS A 82 11.74 2.96 12.47
N LEU A 83 10.40 2.95 12.57
CA LEU A 83 9.71 3.45 13.75
C LEU A 83 9.72 2.34 14.82
N PRO A 84 10.23 2.57 16.05
CA PRO A 84 10.34 1.53 17.08
C PRO A 84 9.01 0.83 17.40
N TRP A 85 7.90 1.57 17.39
CA TRP A 85 6.56 1.00 17.61
C TRP A 85 6.10 0.08 16.47
N LEU A 86 6.57 0.32 15.24
CA LEU A 86 6.26 -0.51 14.07
C LEU A 86 7.08 -1.81 14.11
N PHE A 87 8.29 -1.78 14.67
CA PHE A 87 9.11 -2.96 14.92
C PHE A 87 8.44 -3.91 15.90
N GLU A 88 7.97 -3.41 17.05
CA GLU A 88 7.26 -4.26 18.02
C GLU A 88 6.00 -4.90 17.41
N PHE A 89 5.29 -4.16 16.56
CA PHE A 89 4.11 -4.68 15.88
C PHE A 89 4.43 -5.83 14.92
N PHE A 90 5.34 -5.64 13.96
CA PHE A 90 5.66 -6.68 12.98
C PHE A 90 6.48 -7.84 13.56
N VAL A 91 7.28 -7.61 14.61
CA VAL A 91 8.15 -8.65 15.20
C VAL A 91 7.44 -9.45 16.28
N ASN A 92 6.61 -8.85 17.13
CA ASN A 92 5.90 -9.60 18.18
C ASN A 92 4.67 -10.35 17.66
N GLU A 93 4.13 -10.00 16.49
CA GLU A 93 3.02 -10.77 15.89
C GLU A 93 3.41 -12.20 15.49
N ASN A 94 4.70 -12.45 15.26
CA ASN A 94 5.24 -13.80 15.03
C ASN A 94 5.46 -14.62 16.31
N ARG A 95 5.31 -14.04 17.52
CA ARG A 95 5.45 -14.80 18.78
C ARG A 95 4.19 -15.58 19.16
N TYR A 96 3.07 -15.33 18.48
CA TYR A 96 1.77 -15.93 18.78
C TYR A 96 1.15 -16.67 17.58
N LEU A 97 1.98 -17.00 16.57
CA LEU A 97 1.70 -17.99 15.54
C LEU A 97 2.60 -19.20 15.77
#